data_AF-A0A7C5D5M7-F1
#
_entry.id   AF-A0A7C5D5M7-F1
#
_cell.length_a   1.000
_cell.length_b   1.000
_cell.length_c   1.000
_cell.angle_alpha   90.00
_cell.angle_beta   90.00
_cell.angle_gamma   90.00
#
_symmetry.space_group_name_H-M   'P 1'
#
loop_
_entity.id
_entity.type
_entity.pdbx_description
1 polymer ?
#
loop_
_entity_poly.entity_id
_entity_poly.type
_entity_poly.pdbx_seq_one_letter_code
_entity_poly.pdbx_strand_id
1 'polypeptide(L)'
;PLAAVYDAMMHDTIATKASIPLWVMIVGGVGISIGLALFGPRLIRTVGSEITELDQMRAFSIMMAAAITVVIASQLGLPVSSTHIAVGAIFGVGYLREWMDSKRMDEKQVELHTQVNDMHELKAELLEAERSGDYKKQAALAEALKLQKKKVKTIKRALRDNYVKRGMVNKIIAAWLITVPAAAVLSAIVFWVIQGSAV
;
A
#
# COMPACT_ATOMS: atom_id res chain seq x y z
N PRO A 1 -27.91 8.57 6.80
CA PRO A 1 -29.11 7.73 6.55
C PRO A 1 -30.18 7.87 7.64
N LEU A 2 -29.88 7.58 8.92
CA LEU A 2 -30.86 7.70 10.02
C LEU A 2 -31.45 9.11 10.19
N ALA A 3 -30.61 10.15 10.09
CA ALA A 3 -31.08 11.53 10.16
C ALA A 3 -32.07 11.88 9.03
N ALA A 4 -31.80 11.40 7.81
CA ALA A 4 -32.67 11.64 6.65
C ALA A 4 -34.00 10.88 6.75
N VAL A 5 -33.99 9.66 7.31
CA VAL A 5 -35.21 8.89 7.58
C VAL A 5 -36.07 9.58 8.65
N TYR A 6 -35.43 10.03 9.73
CA TYR A 6 -36.14 10.75 10.80
C TYR A 6 -36.76 12.06 10.30
N ASP A 7 -36.03 12.83 9.49
CA ASP A 7 -36.52 14.09 8.91
C ASP A 7 -37.68 13.86 7.92
N ALA A 8 -37.57 12.83 7.06
CA ALA A 8 -38.64 12.43 6.15
C ALA A 8 -39.91 11.97 6.90
N MET A 9 -39.77 11.27 8.03
CA MET A 9 -40.90 10.83 8.85
C MET A 9 -41.62 11.98 9.58
N MET A 10 -40.91 13.05 9.92
CA MET A 10 -41.44 14.13 10.76
C MET A 10 -41.99 15.32 9.96
N HIS A 11 -41.47 15.57 8.75
CA HIS A 11 -41.76 16.80 8.02
C HIS A 11 -42.44 16.64 6.65
N ASP A 12 -42.72 15.41 6.20
CA ASP A 12 -43.40 15.07 4.91
C ASP A 12 -42.84 15.81 3.67
N THR A 13 -41.66 16.43 3.82
CA THR A 13 -40.96 17.26 2.86
C THR A 13 -39.47 16.98 2.99
N ILE A 14 -38.80 16.80 1.86
CA ILE A 14 -37.36 16.52 1.81
C ILE A 14 -36.63 17.86 2.01
N ALA A 15 -36.42 18.26 3.27
CA ALA A 15 -35.67 19.47 3.56
C ALA A 15 -34.19 19.26 3.21
N THR A 16 -33.63 20.16 2.39
CA THR A 16 -32.22 20.13 1.96
C THR A 16 -31.22 20.43 3.08
N LYS A 17 -31.69 20.88 4.24
CA LYS A 17 -30.91 21.03 5.48
C LYS A 17 -31.72 20.52 6.68
N ALA A 18 -31.72 19.21 6.87
CA ALA A 18 -32.19 18.59 8.09
C ALA A 18 -31.32 19.05 9.28
N SER A 19 -31.92 19.66 10.30
CA SER A 19 -31.26 19.86 11.59
C SER A 19 -31.10 18.50 12.26
N ILE A 20 -29.88 17.94 12.22
CA ILE A 20 -29.62 16.59 12.70
C ILE A 20 -29.86 16.55 14.23
N PRO A 21 -30.80 15.72 14.73
CA PRO A 21 -31.06 15.63 16.16
C PRO A 21 -29.83 15.11 16.92
N LEU A 22 -29.58 15.65 18.11
CA LEU A 22 -28.42 15.31 18.93
C LEU A 22 -28.38 13.80 19.26
N TRP A 23 -29.54 13.16 19.48
CA TRP A 23 -29.62 11.71 19.74
C TRP A 23 -29.13 10.86 18.56
N VAL A 24 -29.39 11.26 17.32
CA VAL A 24 -28.93 10.54 16.11
C VAL A 24 -27.40 10.57 16.04
N MET A 25 -26.80 11.70 16.40
CA MET A 25 -25.35 11.88 16.43
C MET A 25 -24.70 10.98 17.50
N ILE A 26 -25.28 10.90 18.70
CA ILE A 26 -24.79 10.02 19.77
C ILE A 26 -24.87 8.55 19.35
N VAL A 27 -26.02 8.11 18.83
CA VAL A 27 -26.21 6.72 18.38
C VAL A 27 -25.25 6.38 17.24
N GLY A 28 -25.06 7.29 16.29
CA GLY A 28 -24.09 7.14 15.20
C GLY A 28 -22.64 7.03 15.71
N GLY A 29 -22.23 7.90 16.64
CA GLY A 29 -20.90 7.87 17.24
C GLY A 29 -20.61 6.57 18.00
N VAL A 30 -21.56 6.12 18.83
CA VAL A 30 -21.45 4.84 19.56
C VAL A 30 -21.40 3.66 18.59
N GLY A 31 -22.26 3.64 17.56
CA GLY A 31 -22.27 2.58 16.54
C GLY A 31 -20.95 2.47 15.78
N ILE A 32 -20.36 3.60 15.35
CA ILE A 32 -19.05 3.63 14.70
C ILE A 32 -17.96 3.12 15.66
N SER A 33 -18.02 3.53 16.94
CA SER A 33 -17.02 3.16 17.95
C SER A 33 -17.03 1.66 18.22
N ILE A 34 -18.21 1.05 18.37
CA ILE A 34 -18.38 -0.39 18.54
C ILE A 34 -17.95 -1.15 17.27
N GLY A 35 -18.35 -0.68 16.09
CA GLY A 35 -17.94 -1.29 14.82
C GLY A 35 -16.43 -1.30 14.63
N LEU A 36 -15.76 -0.20 14.96
CA LEU A 36 -14.31 -0.09 14.93
C LEU A 36 -13.65 -1.00 15.98
N ALA A 37 -14.20 -1.12 17.19
CA ALA A 37 -13.66 -2.01 18.21
C ALA A 37 -13.71 -3.49 17.78
N LEU A 38 -14.79 -3.92 17.13
CA LEU A 38 -14.98 -5.31 16.70
C LEU A 38 -14.17 -5.67 15.46
N PHE A 39 -14.17 -4.82 14.42
CA PHE A 39 -13.59 -5.13 13.12
C PHE A 39 -12.32 -4.34 12.77
N GLY A 40 -12.04 -3.24 13.47
CA GLY A 40 -10.86 -2.39 13.27
C GLY A 40 -9.53 -3.13 13.39
N PRO A 41 -9.31 -4.01 14.40
CA PRO A 41 -8.03 -4.70 14.54
C PRO A 41 -7.64 -5.61 13.36
N ARG A 42 -8.61 -6.11 12.58
CA ARG A 42 -8.33 -6.88 11.36
C ARG A 42 -7.93 -5.94 10.23
N LEU A 43 -8.69 -4.87 10.02
CA LEU A 43 -8.40 -3.87 8.98
C LEU A 43 -7.04 -3.21 9.16
N ILE A 44 -6.71 -2.82 10.40
CA ILE A 44 -5.42 -2.18 10.74
C ILE A 44 -4.25 -3.10 10.40
N ARG A 45 -4.36 -4.40 10.71
CA ARG A 45 -3.32 -5.39 10.37
C ARG A 45 -3.17 -5.55 8.86
N THR A 46 -4.26 -5.71 8.13
CA THR A 46 -4.23 -5.88 6.66
C THR A 46 -3.58 -4.69 5.96
N VAL A 47 -3.99 -3.46 6.31
CA VAL A 47 -3.43 -2.23 5.70
C VAL A 47 -1.97 -2.01 6.12
N GLY A 48 -1.62 -2.35 7.36
CA GLY A 48 -0.27 -2.16 7.91
C GLY A 48 0.80 -3.12 7.38
N SER A 49 0.43 -4.34 6.96
CA SER A 49 1.41 -5.36 6.53
C SER A 49 1.36 -5.73 5.05
N GLU A 50 0.23 -5.53 4.36
CA GLU A 50 0.05 -6.09 3.01
C GLU A 50 0.42 -5.15 1.86
N ILE A 51 0.38 -3.83 2.08
CA ILE A 51 0.49 -2.85 0.98
C ILE A 51 1.94 -2.34 0.84
N THR A 52 2.59 -1.93 1.93
CA THR A 52 4.00 -1.52 1.98
C THR A 52 4.58 -1.80 3.37
N GLU A 53 5.88 -2.09 3.49
CA GLU A 53 6.54 -2.08 4.81
C GLU A 53 6.65 -0.65 5.29
N LEU A 54 5.80 -0.29 6.26
CA LEU A 54 5.69 1.05 6.80
C LEU A 54 6.63 1.21 8.00
N ASP A 55 7.65 2.04 7.82
CA ASP A 55 8.42 2.62 8.93
C ASP A 55 7.62 3.76 9.58
N GLN A 56 7.87 4.06 10.86
CA GLN A 56 7.11 5.04 11.66
C GLN A 56 7.06 6.41 10.98
N MET A 57 8.18 6.85 10.39
CA MET A 57 8.26 8.13 9.66
C MET A 57 7.37 8.14 8.42
N ARG A 58 7.28 7.00 7.71
CA ARG A 58 6.46 6.86 6.50
C ARG A 58 4.98 6.85 6.84
N ALA A 59 4.60 6.14 7.90
CA ALA A 59 3.24 6.15 8.42
C ALA A 59 2.80 7.57 8.79
N PHE A 60 3.67 8.34 9.42
CA PHE A 60 3.41 9.75 9.73
C PHE A 60 3.18 10.59 8.45
N SER A 61 4.03 10.47 7.43
CA SER A 61 3.85 11.17 6.16
C SER A 61 2.52 10.83 5.48
N ILE A 62 2.13 9.54 5.49
CA ILE A 62 0.86 9.07 4.93
C ILE A 62 -0.33 9.67 5.68
N MET A 63 -0.31 9.63 7.02
CA MET A 63 -1.37 10.19 7.86
C MET A 63 -1.50 11.70 7.66
N MET A 64 -0.38 12.42 7.57
CA MET A 64 -0.38 13.86 7.36
C MET A 64 -0.94 14.23 5.99
N ALA A 65 -0.51 13.55 4.93
CA ALA A 65 -1.04 13.76 3.58
C ALA A 65 -2.56 13.50 3.54
N ALA A 66 -3.00 12.38 4.11
CA ALA A 66 -4.42 12.04 4.16
C ALA A 66 -5.24 13.05 4.97
N ALA A 67 -4.75 13.47 6.14
CA ALA A 67 -5.41 14.45 7.00
C ALA A 67 -5.55 15.81 6.31
N ILE A 68 -4.48 16.31 5.68
CA ILE A 68 -4.51 17.57 4.94
C ILE A 68 -5.55 17.50 3.82
N THR A 69 -5.56 16.41 3.03
CA THR A 69 -6.55 16.24 1.95
C THR A 69 -7.98 16.20 2.49
N VAL A 70 -8.24 15.49 3.59
CA VAL A 70 -9.57 15.41 4.21
C VAL A 70 -10.01 16.79 4.72
N VAL A 71 -9.13 17.54 5.38
CA VAL A 71 -9.45 18.87 5.90
C VAL A 71 -9.79 19.83 4.77
N ILE A 72 -8.99 19.85 3.69
CA ILE A 72 -9.25 20.71 2.52
C ILE A 72 -10.58 20.32 1.87
N ALA A 73 -10.82 19.04 1.63
CA ALA A 73 -12.07 18.58 1.03
C ALA A 73 -13.30 18.91 1.90
N SER A 74 -13.15 18.77 3.23
CA SER A 74 -14.20 19.13 4.19
C SER A 74 -14.49 20.63 4.19
N GLN A 75 -13.47 21.49 4.07
CA GLN A 75 -13.67 22.93 3.97
C GLN A 75 -14.37 23.34 2.66
N LEU A 76 -14.13 22.60 1.58
CA LEU A 76 -14.81 22.80 0.30
C LEU A 76 -16.23 22.19 0.26
N GLY A 77 -16.65 21.47 1.31
CA GLY A 77 -17.95 20.80 1.37
C GLY A 77 -18.10 19.63 0.39
N LEU A 78 -17.00 19.10 -0.15
CA LEU A 78 -17.02 18.00 -1.11
C LEU A 78 -17.12 16.65 -0.38
N PRO A 79 -18.11 15.80 -0.70
CA PRO A 79 -18.19 14.46 -0.14
C PRO A 79 -17.09 13.58 -0.75
N VAL A 80 -16.01 13.38 0.01
CA VAL A 80 -14.85 12.58 -0.41
C VAL A 80 -14.80 11.25 0.34
N SER A 81 -14.23 10.25 -0.33
CA SER A 81 -14.03 8.93 0.26
C SER A 81 -12.71 8.87 1.03
N SER A 82 -12.77 8.75 2.35
CA SER A 82 -11.59 8.65 3.22
C SER A 82 -10.72 7.43 2.93
N THR A 83 -11.31 6.33 2.45
CA THR A 83 -10.58 5.13 2.04
C THR A 83 -9.74 5.38 0.79
N HIS A 84 -10.26 6.07 -0.22
CA HIS A 84 -9.49 6.44 -1.42
C HIS A 84 -8.34 7.39 -1.08
N ILE A 85 -8.57 8.33 -0.17
CA ILE A 85 -7.52 9.26 0.29
C ILE A 85 -6.40 8.48 1.00
N ALA A 86 -6.75 7.62 1.96
CA ALA A 86 -5.77 6.83 2.71
C ALA A 86 -4.98 5.88 1.81
N VAL A 87 -5.67 5.13 0.93
CA VAL A 87 -5.04 4.21 0.00
C VAL A 87 -4.17 4.95 -1.03
N GLY A 88 -4.64 6.10 -1.52
CA GLY A 88 -3.87 6.97 -2.41
C GLY A 88 -2.59 7.49 -1.76
N ALA A 89 -2.64 7.91 -0.49
CA ALA A 89 -1.46 8.35 0.25
C ALA A 89 -0.45 7.20 0.47
N ILE A 90 -0.93 5.99 0.80
CA ILE A 90 -0.08 4.79 0.94
C ILE A 90 0.61 4.46 -0.39
N PHE A 91 -0.14 4.46 -1.49
CA PHE A 91 0.43 4.23 -2.82
C PHE A 91 1.40 5.33 -3.23
N GLY A 92 1.11 6.60 -2.94
CA GLY A 92 2.01 7.71 -3.22
C GLY A 92 3.39 7.51 -2.57
N VAL A 93 3.42 7.17 -1.28
CA VAL A 93 4.68 6.88 -0.57
C VAL A 93 5.34 5.59 -1.06
N GLY A 94 4.56 4.57 -1.42
CA GLY A 94 5.06 3.33 -2.00
C GLY A 94 5.76 3.54 -3.35
N TYR A 95 5.12 4.27 -4.27
CA TYR A 95 5.69 4.62 -5.57
C TYR A 95 6.89 5.54 -5.45
N LEU A 96 6.87 6.51 -4.53
CA LEU A 96 8.04 7.36 -4.26
C LEU A 96 9.24 6.52 -3.82
N ARG A 97 9.03 5.51 -2.96
CA ARG A 97 10.08 4.57 -2.54
C ARG A 97 10.59 3.75 -3.73
N GLU A 98 9.70 3.17 -4.53
CA GLU A 98 10.10 2.41 -5.72
C GLU A 98 10.90 3.27 -6.71
N TRP A 99 10.52 4.54 -6.89
CA TRP A 99 11.25 5.48 -7.74
C TRP A 99 12.65 5.82 -7.18
N MET A 100 12.76 6.09 -5.88
CA MET A 100 14.05 6.35 -5.21
C MET A 100 14.97 5.12 -5.26
N ASP A 101 14.42 3.93 -5.01
CA ASP A 101 15.18 2.69 -5.08
C ASP A 101 15.53 2.34 -6.53
N SER A 102 14.69 2.59 -7.52
CA SER A 102 15.01 2.37 -8.94
C SER A 102 16.30 3.10 -9.34
N LYS A 103 16.48 4.36 -8.93
CA LYS A 103 17.73 5.10 -9.20
C LYS A 103 18.95 4.44 -8.52
N ARG A 104 18.80 4.00 -7.28
CA ARG A 104 19.86 3.31 -6.53
C ARG A 104 20.14 1.92 -7.09
N MET A 105 19.15 1.29 -7.73
CA MET A 105 19.27 -0.01 -8.37
C MET A 105 20.09 0.08 -9.64
N ASP A 106 19.98 1.17 -10.40
CA ASP A 106 20.86 1.44 -11.55
C ASP A 106 22.33 1.53 -11.08
N GLU A 107 22.60 2.28 -9.99
CA GLU A 107 23.93 2.36 -9.38
C GLU A 107 24.44 0.99 -8.91
N LYS A 108 23.59 0.20 -8.22
CA LYS A 108 23.93 -1.15 -7.78
C LYS A 108 24.10 -2.14 -8.94
N GLN A 109 23.40 -1.95 -10.07
CA GLN A 109 23.64 -2.75 -11.26
C GLN A 109 25.03 -2.47 -11.81
N VAL A 110 25.42 -1.20 -11.90
CA VAL A 110 26.78 -0.82 -12.30
C VAL A 110 27.81 -1.43 -11.35
N GLU A 111 27.61 -1.34 -10.03
CA GLU A 111 28.49 -1.98 -9.04
C GLU A 111 28.51 -3.52 -9.15
N LEU A 112 27.37 -4.14 -9.46
CA LEU A 112 27.31 -5.59 -9.68
C LEU A 112 28.10 -5.98 -10.92
N HIS A 113 27.99 -5.20 -12.01
CA HIS A 113 28.74 -5.45 -13.25
C HIS A 113 30.25 -5.34 -13.03
N THR A 114 30.72 -4.33 -12.29
CA THR A 114 32.15 -4.19 -11.98
C THR A 114 32.64 -5.35 -11.11
N GLN A 115 31.93 -5.71 -10.04
CA GLN A 115 32.33 -6.82 -9.17
C GLN A 115 32.27 -8.19 -9.86
N VAL A 116 31.36 -8.38 -10.81
CA VAL A 116 31.32 -9.59 -11.64
C VAL A 116 32.53 -9.64 -12.56
N ASN A 117 32.94 -8.53 -13.17
CA ASN A 117 34.16 -8.45 -13.98
C ASN A 117 35.41 -8.75 -13.15
N ASP A 118 35.58 -8.14 -11.98
CA ASP A 118 36.70 -8.43 -11.06
C ASP A 118 36.74 -9.92 -10.67
N MET A 119 35.58 -10.53 -10.45
CA MET A 119 35.47 -11.97 -10.15
C MET A 119 35.91 -12.83 -11.35
N HIS A 120 35.64 -12.40 -12.58
CA HIS A 120 36.09 -13.08 -13.79
C HIS A 120 37.61 -12.96 -13.97
N GLU A 121 38.19 -11.80 -13.69
CA GLU A 121 39.64 -11.56 -13.73
C GLU A 121 40.37 -12.43 -12.69
N LEU A 122 39.93 -12.40 -11.43
CA LEU A 122 40.47 -13.26 -10.37
C LEU A 122 40.39 -14.76 -10.71
N LYS A 123 39.32 -15.16 -11.42
CA LYS A 123 39.17 -16.55 -11.87
C LYS A 123 40.16 -16.89 -12.98
N ALA A 124 40.46 -15.95 -13.87
CA ALA A 124 41.47 -16.13 -14.91
C ALA A 124 42.89 -16.21 -14.32
N GLU A 125 43.23 -15.31 -13.39
CA GLU A 125 44.51 -15.34 -12.67
C GLU A 125 44.71 -16.64 -11.87
N LEU A 126 43.64 -17.14 -11.24
CA LEU A 126 43.68 -18.42 -10.53
C LEU A 126 44.02 -19.59 -11.50
N LEU A 127 43.41 -19.61 -12.68
CA LEU A 127 43.68 -20.63 -13.70
C LEU A 127 45.13 -20.54 -14.23
N GLU A 128 45.67 -19.34 -14.37
CA GLU A 128 47.07 -19.13 -14.73
C GLU A 128 48.03 -19.57 -13.61
N ALA A 129 47.71 -19.27 -12.35
CA ALA A 129 48.48 -19.72 -11.20
C ALA A 129 48.49 -21.26 -11.08
N GLU A 130 47.35 -21.92 -11.37
CA GLU A 130 47.26 -23.38 -11.47
C GLU A 130 48.15 -23.95 -12.56
N ARG A 131 48.21 -23.30 -13.73
CA ARG A 131 49.11 -23.69 -14.83
C ARG A 131 50.58 -23.49 -14.50
N SER A 132 50.91 -22.44 -13.75
CA SER A 132 52.28 -22.10 -13.33
C SER A 132 52.79 -22.98 -12.17
N GLY A 133 51.90 -23.66 -11.45
CA GLY A 133 52.25 -24.53 -10.32
C GLY A 133 52.61 -23.77 -9.03
N ASP A 134 52.25 -22.49 -8.92
CA ASP A 134 52.55 -21.66 -7.75
C ASP A 134 51.47 -21.82 -6.66
N TYR A 135 51.66 -22.80 -5.78
CA TYR A 135 50.70 -23.17 -4.72
C TYR A 135 50.36 -22.02 -3.76
N LYS A 136 51.30 -21.10 -3.48
CA LYS A 136 51.05 -19.97 -2.56
C LYS A 136 50.09 -18.95 -3.20
N LYS A 137 50.30 -18.63 -4.48
CA LYS A 137 49.40 -17.75 -5.23
C LYS A 137 48.03 -18.38 -5.42
N GLN A 138 47.95 -19.68 -5.69
CA GLN A 138 46.69 -20.40 -5.86
C GLN A 138 45.81 -20.29 -4.60
N ALA A 139 46.37 -20.52 -3.41
CA ALA A 139 45.63 -20.43 -2.15
C ALA A 139 45.11 -18.99 -1.88
N ALA A 140 45.95 -17.98 -2.10
CA ALA A 140 45.58 -16.57 -1.90
C ALA A 140 44.47 -16.11 -2.87
N LEU A 141 44.59 -16.46 -4.16
CA LEU A 141 43.59 -16.13 -5.18
C LEU A 141 42.26 -16.86 -4.96
N ALA A 142 42.30 -18.12 -4.50
CA ALA A 142 41.10 -18.87 -4.16
C ALA A 142 40.31 -18.21 -3.02
N GLU A 143 41.00 -17.69 -2.00
CA GLU A 143 40.39 -16.96 -0.90
C GLU A 143 39.78 -15.63 -1.37
N ALA A 144 40.52 -14.85 -2.19
CA ALA A 144 40.05 -13.61 -2.78
C ALA A 144 38.80 -13.81 -3.65
N LEU A 145 38.79 -14.86 -4.47
CA LEU A 145 37.65 -15.23 -5.31
C LEU A 145 36.42 -15.66 -4.49
N LYS A 146 36.63 -16.34 -3.36
CA LYS A 146 35.55 -16.67 -2.41
C LYS A 146 34.93 -15.41 -1.81
N LEU A 147 35.77 -14.43 -1.45
CA LEU A 147 35.31 -13.13 -0.93
C LEU A 147 34.49 -12.37 -1.98
N GLN A 148 34.98 -12.29 -3.22
CA GLN A 148 34.27 -11.61 -4.31
C GLN A 148 32.93 -12.27 -4.64
N LYS A 149 32.88 -13.61 -4.73
CA LYS A 149 31.61 -14.35 -4.90
C LYS A 149 30.58 -14.02 -3.82
N LYS A 150 31.03 -13.81 -2.57
CA LYS A 150 30.14 -13.43 -1.46
C LYS A 150 29.58 -12.01 -1.64
N LYS A 151 30.40 -11.05 -2.10
CA LYS A 151 29.96 -9.68 -2.40
C LYS A 151 28.93 -9.65 -3.53
N VAL A 152 29.23 -10.28 -4.68
CA VAL A 152 28.32 -10.42 -5.83
C VAL A 152 26.99 -11.04 -5.44
N LYS A 153 27.01 -12.11 -4.64
CA LYS A 153 25.77 -12.77 -4.15
C LYS A 153 24.93 -11.85 -3.28
N THR A 154 25.55 -10.99 -2.48
CA THR A 154 24.87 -10.06 -1.58
C THR A 154 24.19 -8.94 -2.37
N ILE A 155 24.90 -8.34 -3.34
CA ILE A 155 24.35 -7.30 -4.23
C ILE A 155 23.21 -7.86 -5.09
N LYS A 156 23.40 -9.04 -5.68
CA LYS A 156 22.36 -9.71 -6.48
C LYS A 156 21.08 -10.01 -5.69
N ARG A 157 21.20 -10.33 -4.40
CA ARG A 157 20.03 -10.53 -3.52
C ARG A 157 19.31 -9.22 -3.26
N ALA A 158 20.06 -8.15 -2.96
CA ALA A 158 19.48 -6.82 -2.72
C ALA A 158 18.75 -6.25 -3.93
N LEU A 159 19.10 -6.70 -5.14
CA LEU A 159 18.44 -6.28 -6.39
C LEU A 159 17.08 -6.96 -6.64
N ARG A 160 16.74 -8.05 -5.95
CA ARG A 160 15.57 -8.89 -6.30
C ARG A 160 14.29 -8.50 -5.56
N ASP A 161 14.35 -7.64 -4.56
CA ASP A 161 13.20 -7.34 -3.72
C ASP A 161 12.30 -6.31 -4.38
N ASN A 162 11.02 -6.68 -4.56
CA ASN A 162 9.98 -5.80 -5.07
C ASN A 162 9.32 -5.05 -3.90
N TYR A 163 9.39 -3.71 -3.92
CA TYR A 163 8.87 -2.88 -2.83
C TYR A 163 7.34 -2.71 -2.83
N VAL A 164 6.70 -2.81 -3.99
CA VAL A 164 5.24 -2.68 -4.13
C VAL A 164 4.66 -3.97 -4.69
N LYS A 165 3.79 -4.62 -3.91
CA LYS A 165 3.04 -5.81 -4.36
C LYS A 165 1.92 -5.38 -5.30
N ARG A 166 2.23 -5.22 -6.59
CA ARG A 166 1.26 -4.81 -7.65
C ARG A 166 -0.01 -5.66 -7.69
N GLY A 167 0.07 -6.93 -7.28
CA GLY A 167 -1.10 -7.81 -7.15
C GLY A 167 -2.13 -7.34 -6.12
N MET A 168 -1.70 -6.66 -5.04
CA MET A 168 -2.61 -6.11 -4.04
C MET A 168 -3.36 -4.88 -4.57
N VAL A 169 -2.65 -4.02 -5.32
CA VAL A 169 -3.23 -2.85 -5.99
C VAL A 169 -4.40 -3.26 -6.88
N ASN A 170 -4.18 -4.27 -7.73
CA ASN A 170 -5.19 -4.76 -8.66
C ASN A 170 -6.41 -5.34 -7.92
N LYS A 171 -6.20 -6.04 -6.79
CA LYS A 171 -7.30 -6.55 -5.96
C LYS A 171 -8.15 -5.42 -5.36
N ILE A 172 -7.51 -4.35 -4.88
CA ILE A 172 -8.22 -3.20 -4.30
C ILE A 172 -9.06 -2.49 -5.37
N ILE A 173 -8.49 -2.24 -6.55
CA ILE A 173 -9.21 -1.61 -7.67
C ILE A 173 -10.38 -2.48 -8.12
N ALA A 174 -10.16 -3.79 -8.27
CA ALA A 174 -11.22 -4.73 -8.63
C ALA A 174 -12.35 -4.71 -7.59
N ALA A 175 -12.03 -4.68 -6.29
CA ALA A 175 -13.02 -4.59 -5.23
C ALA A 175 -13.86 -3.31 -5.33
N TRP A 176 -13.25 -2.14 -5.60
CA TRP A 176 -14.00 -0.89 -5.80
C TRP A 176 -14.93 -0.94 -7.01
N LEU A 177 -14.46 -1.48 -8.14
CA LEU A 177 -15.26 -1.62 -9.35
C LEU A 177 -16.43 -2.59 -9.19
N ILE A 178 -16.29 -3.62 -8.34
CA ILE A 178 -17.35 -4.62 -8.11
C ILE A 178 -18.34 -4.12 -7.05
N THR A 179 -17.86 -3.49 -5.98
CA THR A 179 -18.70 -3.12 -4.82
C THR A 179 -19.69 -2.01 -5.14
N VAL A 180 -19.33 -1.04 -5.98
CA VAL A 180 -20.24 0.08 -6.32
C VAL A 180 -21.47 -0.39 -7.11
N PRO A 181 -21.33 -1.14 -8.24
CA PRO A 181 -22.48 -1.70 -8.95
C PRO A 181 -23.27 -2.69 -8.09
N ALA A 182 -22.60 -3.54 -7.30
CA ALA A 182 -23.28 -4.49 -6.43
C ALA A 182 -24.17 -3.77 -5.40
N ALA A 183 -23.67 -2.69 -4.77
CA ALA A 183 -24.45 -1.87 -3.86
C ALA A 183 -25.63 -1.19 -4.56
N ALA A 184 -25.43 -0.70 -5.79
CA ALA A 184 -26.51 -0.08 -6.58
C ALA A 184 -27.62 -1.07 -6.93
N VAL A 185 -27.26 -2.28 -7.38
CA VAL A 185 -28.22 -3.36 -7.68
C VAL A 185 -28.97 -3.79 -6.43
N LEU A 186 -28.27 -3.99 -5.31
CA LEU A 186 -28.91 -4.36 -4.05
C LEU A 186 -29.88 -3.26 -3.56
N SER A 187 -29.47 -2.00 -3.65
CA SER A 187 -30.33 -0.85 -3.34
C SER A 187 -31.57 -0.82 -4.25
N ALA A 188 -31.43 -1.08 -5.55
CA ALA A 188 -32.54 -1.13 -6.49
C ALA A 188 -33.52 -2.28 -6.19
N ILE A 189 -33.00 -3.46 -5.84
CA ILE A 189 -33.83 -4.62 -5.45
C ILE A 189 -34.61 -4.30 -4.17
N VAL A 190 -33.95 -3.76 -3.14
CA VAL A 190 -34.62 -3.39 -1.88
C VAL A 190 -35.72 -2.35 -2.12
N PHE A 191 -35.43 -1.34 -2.96
CA PHE A 191 -36.43 -0.33 -3.32
C PHE A 191 -37.63 -0.95 -4.05
N TRP A 192 -37.40 -1.85 -5.01
CA TRP A 192 -38.45 -2.53 -5.75
C TRP A 192 -39.31 -3.43 -4.86
N VAL A 193 -38.70 -4.14 -3.90
CA VAL A 193 -39.43 -4.96 -2.92
C VAL A 193 -40.32 -4.08 -2.03
N ILE A 194 -39.81 -2.97 -1.53
CA ILE A 194 -40.59 -2.06 -0.68
C ILE A 194 -41.76 -1.45 -1.47
N GLN A 195 -41.52 -0.97 -2.70
CA GLN A 195 -42.61 -0.46 -3.56
C GLN A 195 -43.61 -1.56 -3.94
N GLY A 196 -43.15 -2.76 -4.28
CA GLY A 196 -44.01 -3.88 -4.64
C GLY A 196 -44.86 -4.41 -3.48
N SER A 197 -44.42 -4.21 -2.23
CA SER A 197 -45.20 -4.49 -1.03
C SER A 197 -46.16 -3.37 -0.61
N ALA A 198 -46.03 -2.18 -1.22
CA ALA A 198 -46.85 -1.00 -0.93
C ALA A 198 -48.02 -0.82 -1.92
N VAL A 199 -48.21 -1.78 -2.84
CA VAL A 199 -49.39 -1.93 -3.72
C VAL A 199 -50.19 -3.14 -3.24
#